data_AF-A0A7X6HC78-F1
#
_entry.id   AF-A0A7X6HC78-F1
#
_cell.length_a   1.000
_cell.length_b   1.000
_cell.length_c   1.000
_cell.angle_alpha   90.00
_cell.angle_beta   90.00
_cell.angle_gamma   90.00
#
_symmetry.space_group_name_H-M   'P 1'
#
loop_
_entity.id
_entity.type
_entity.pdbx_description
1 polymer ?
#
loop_
_entity_poly.entity_id
_entity_poly.type
_entity_poly.pdbx_seq_one_letter_code
_entity_poly.pdbx_strand_id
1 'polypeptide(L)'
;METLATFYAAATPRTGTEDVFEKCIRQLADRETVDGVRFSILEVTPVSAALRGEMPLAECPECPEALATYLEDQLVSREGIYLNLDVNIA
;
A
#
# COMPACT_ATOMS: atom_id res chain seq x y z
N MET A 1 -14.45 -10.41 17.20
CA MET A 1 -14.27 -10.32 15.73
C MET A 1 -13.87 -8.90 15.45
N GLU A 2 -12.62 -8.69 15.05
CA GLU A 2 -12.16 -7.37 14.63
C GLU A 2 -12.77 -7.07 13.26
N THR A 3 -13.35 -5.89 13.10
CA THR A 3 -13.88 -5.43 11.81
C THR A 3 -12.70 -4.93 10.98
N LEU A 4 -12.54 -5.49 9.78
CA LEU A 4 -11.51 -5.06 8.84
C LEU A 4 -12.10 -4.04 7.85
N ALA A 5 -11.37 -2.95 7.63
CA ALA A 5 -11.59 -2.06 6.50
C ALA A 5 -10.90 -2.62 5.27
N THR A 6 -11.57 -2.54 4.12
CA THR A 6 -10.96 -2.81 2.82
C THR A 6 -10.77 -1.49 2.09
N PHE A 7 -9.62 -1.33 1.45
CA PHE A 7 -9.34 -0.19 0.58
C PHE A 7 -8.64 -0.66 -0.69
N TYR A 8 -8.66 0.21 -1.70
CA TYR A 8 -7.94 0.03 -2.95
C TYR A 8 -6.89 1.12 -3.06
N ALA A 9 -5.71 0.79 -3.57
CA ALA A 9 -4.64 1.75 -3.75
C ALA A 9 -4.02 1.61 -5.14
N ALA A 10 -3.82 2.72 -5.82
CA ALA A 10 -2.94 2.80 -6.98
C ALA A 10 -1.55 3.24 -6.50
N ALA A 11 -0.55 2.40 -6.71
CA ALA A 11 0.84 2.69 -6.39
C ALA A 11 1.60 3.10 -7.65
N THR A 12 2.44 4.13 -7.55
CA THR A 12 3.38 4.55 -8.60
C THR A 12 4.78 4.69 -8.02
N PRO A 13 5.85 4.46 -8.81
CA PRO A 13 7.20 4.69 -8.33
C PRO A 13 7.42 6.16 -8.01
N ARG A 14 8.20 6.42 -6.96
CA ARG A 14 8.79 7.76 -6.80
C ARG A 14 9.91 7.94 -7.82
N THR A 15 10.12 9.18 -8.27
CA THR A 15 11.20 9.53 -9.20
C THR A 15 12.54 8.96 -8.73
N GLY A 16 13.21 8.17 -9.56
CA GLY A 16 14.48 7.51 -9.25
C GLY A 16 14.37 6.12 -8.62
N THR A 17 13.16 5.54 -8.56
CA THR A 17 12.91 4.18 -8.03
C THR A 17 12.22 3.24 -9.04
N GLU A 18 12.09 3.67 -10.30
CA GLU A 18 11.37 2.95 -11.36
C GLU A 18 11.93 1.55 -11.58
N ASP A 19 13.26 1.37 -11.56
CA ASP A 19 13.94 0.09 -11.79
C ASP A 19 13.67 -0.96 -10.69
N VAL A 20 13.26 -0.53 -9.50
CA VAL A 20 12.98 -1.41 -8.35
C VAL A 20 11.49 -1.50 -8.01
N PHE A 21 10.65 -0.73 -8.68
CA PHE A 21 9.23 -0.60 -8.40
C PHE A 21 8.49 -1.94 -8.37
N GLU A 22 8.55 -2.69 -9.47
CA GLU A 22 7.83 -3.97 -9.59
C GLU A 22 8.29 -4.95 -8.51
N LYS A 23 9.60 -4.96 -8.21
CA LYS A 23 10.17 -5.81 -7.16
C LYS A 23 9.62 -5.41 -5.78
N CYS A 24 9.59 -4.12 -5.46
CA CYS A 24 9.03 -3.63 -4.20
C CYS A 24 7.54 -3.98 -4.05
N ILE A 25 6.75 -3.83 -5.11
CA ILE A 25 5.32 -4.19 -5.12
C ILE A 25 5.13 -5.70 -4.87
N ARG A 26 5.91 -6.55 -5.55
CA ARG A 26 5.85 -8.01 -5.33
C ARG A 26 6.25 -8.37 -3.90
N GLN A 27 7.34 -7.78 -3.39
CA GLN A 27 7.76 -7.97 -2.01
C GLN A 27 6.67 -7.56 -1.01
N LEU A 28 5.96 -6.47 -1.26
CA LEU A 28 4.86 -6.03 -0.40
C LEU A 28 3.72 -7.06 -0.33
N ALA A 29 3.41 -7.72 -1.44
CA ALA A 29 2.34 -8.72 -1.50
C ALA A 29 2.75 -10.11 -0.98
N ASP A 30 4.04 -10.44 -1.00
CA ASP A 30 4.58 -11.64 -0.35
C ASP A 30 4.60 -11.53 1.19
N ARG A 31 4.45 -10.32 1.75
CA ARG A 31 4.35 -10.10 3.19
C ARG A 31 2.96 -10.46 3.70
N GLU A 32 2.90 -11.08 4.87
CA GLU A 32 1.62 -11.38 5.52
C GLU A 32 0.89 -10.10 5.96
N THR A 33 1.62 -9.17 6.57
CA THR A 33 1.16 -7.82 6.94
C THR A 33 2.33 -6.84 7.07
N VAL A 34 2.11 -5.56 6.78
CA VAL A 34 2.97 -4.42 7.13
C VAL A 34 2.20 -3.54 8.11
N ASP A 35 2.66 -3.44 9.36
CA ASP A 35 1.98 -2.67 10.42
C ASP A 35 0.48 -3.03 10.56
N GLY A 36 0.15 -4.32 10.49
CA GLY A 36 -1.24 -4.80 10.55
C GLY A 36 -2.03 -4.68 9.23
N VAL A 37 -1.45 -4.08 8.19
CA VAL A 37 -2.06 -3.94 6.86
C VAL A 37 -1.62 -5.08 5.96
N ARG A 38 -2.59 -5.82 5.40
CA ARG A 38 -2.33 -6.81 4.36
C ARG A 38 -2.52 -6.18 2.98
N PHE A 39 -1.59 -6.43 2.08
CA PHE A 39 -1.67 -5.99 0.69
C PHE A 39 -1.82 -7.18 -0.24
N SER A 40 -2.61 -7.02 -1.29
CA SER A 40 -2.79 -7.98 -2.37
C SER A 40 -2.66 -7.26 -3.71
N ILE A 41 -1.88 -7.81 -4.63
CA ILE A 41 -1.74 -7.24 -5.98
C ILE A 41 -2.96 -7.64 -6.81
N LEU A 42 -3.65 -6.63 -7.35
CA LEU A 42 -4.68 -6.82 -8.36
C LEU A 42 -4.07 -6.74 -9.76
N GLU A 43 -3.18 -5.77 -9.97
CA GLU A 43 -2.46 -5.56 -11.23
C GLU A 43 -1.09 -4.93 -10.93
N VAL A 44 -0.07 -5.29 -11.72
CA VAL A 44 1.25 -4.64 -11.64
C VAL A 44 1.81 -4.43 -13.04
N THR A 45 2.30 -3.22 -13.28
CA THR A 45 3.02 -2.80 -14.48
C THR A 45 4.36 -2.19 -14.06
N PRO A 46 5.27 -1.90 -15.01
CA PRO A 46 6.55 -1.26 -14.68
C PRO A 46 6.43 0.15 -14.08
N VAL A 47 5.28 0.82 -14.25
CA VAL A 47 5.07 2.23 -13.86
C VAL A 47 3.89 2.45 -12.92
N SER A 48 3.11 1.41 -12.66
CA SER A 48 1.94 1.48 -11.78
C SER A 48 1.56 0.11 -11.24
N ALA A 49 0.89 0.08 -10.09
CA ALA A 49 0.29 -1.14 -9.55
C ALA A 49 -1.06 -0.82 -8.92
N ALA A 50 -2.03 -1.71 -9.10
CA ALA A 50 -3.29 -1.69 -8.38
C ALA A 50 -3.22 -2.70 -7.23
N LEU A 51 -3.47 -2.24 -6.02
CA LEU A 51 -3.41 -3.01 -4.79
C LEU A 51 -4.77 -3.00 -4.10
N ARG A 52 -5.11 -4.11 -3.45
CA ARG A 52 -6.15 -4.18 -2.43
C ARG A 52 -5.47 -4.25 -1.07
N GLY A 53 -5.89 -3.41 -0.15
CA GLY A 53 -5.44 -3.41 1.23
C GLY A 53 -6.54 -3.81 2.20
N GLU A 54 -6.16 -4.50 3.26
CA GLU A 54 -7.03 -4.85 4.38
C GLU A 54 -6.34 -4.48 5.69
N MET A 55 -7.01 -3.73 6.57
CA MET A 55 -6.46 -3.33 7.86
C MET A 55 -7.57 -3.22 8.93
N PRO A 56 -7.22 -3.20 10.23
CA PRO A 56 -8.20 -2.98 11.29
C PRO A 56 -8.95 -1.66 11.08
N LEU A 57 -10.29 -1.70 11.10
CA LEU A 57 -11.12 -0.51 10.88
C LEU A 57 -10.82 0.61 11.89
N ALA A 58 -10.43 0.25 13.11
CA ALA A 58 -10.07 1.21 14.15
C ALA A 58 -8.78 1.99 13.84
N GLU A 59 -7.91 1.46 12.98
CA GLU A 59 -6.65 2.06 12.58
C GLU A 59 -6.74 2.69 11.18
N CYS A 60 -7.82 2.42 10.44
CA CYS A 60 -8.06 2.98 9.12
C CYS A 60 -8.46 4.46 9.24
N PRO A 61 -7.65 5.41 8.74
CA PRO A 61 -8.06 6.80 8.67
C PRO A 61 -9.33 6.93 7.82
N GLU A 62 -10.26 7.78 8.25
CA GLU A 62 -11.53 8.03 7.53
C GLU A 62 -11.30 8.76 6.19
N CYS A 63 -10.15 9.45 6.05
CA CYS A 63 -9.79 10.22 4.87
C CYS A 63 -8.81 9.42 3.99
N PRO A 64 -9.11 9.20 2.70
CA PRO A 64 -8.21 8.47 1.80
C PRO A 64 -6.81 9.09 1.64
N GLU A 65 -6.70 10.42 1.62
CA GLU A 65 -5.41 11.14 1.56
C GLU A 65 -4.56 10.91 2.82
N ALA A 66 -5.19 10.85 3.99
CA ALA A 66 -4.52 10.57 5.25
C ALA A 66 -4.08 9.10 5.32
N LEU A 67 -4.92 8.19 4.81
CA LEU A 67 -4.57 6.77 4.68
C LEU A 67 -3.40 6.57 3.71
N ALA A 68 -3.41 7.22 2.54
CA ALA A 68 -2.30 7.18 1.59
C ALA A 68 -0.98 7.63 2.26
N THR A 69 -1.00 8.79 2.92
CA THR A 69 0.19 9.33 3.61
C THR A 69 0.68 8.39 4.71
N TYR A 70 -0.24 7.86 5.54
CA TYR A 70 0.10 6.90 6.59
C TYR A 70 0.74 5.63 6.03
N LEU A 71 0.16 5.04 4.96
CA LEU A 71 0.70 3.83 4.35
C LEU A 71 2.07 4.09 3.71
N GLU A 72 2.26 5.21 3.03
CA GLU A 72 3.57 5.60 2.49
C GLU A 72 4.63 5.71 3.60
N ASP A 73 4.30 6.35 4.71
CA ASP A 73 5.20 6.47 5.86
C ASP A 73 5.53 5.10 6.48
N GLN A 74 4.55 4.20 6.60
CA GLN A 74 4.79 2.83 7.09
C GLN A 74 5.67 2.03 6.13
N LEU A 75 5.42 2.09 4.82
CA LEU A 75 6.21 1.39 3.82
C LEU A 75 7.67 1.89 3.81
N VAL A 76 7.88 3.19 3.96
CA VAL A 76 9.23 3.77 4.07
C VAL A 76 9.89 3.37 5.39
N SER A 77 9.19 3.50 6.52
CA SER A 77 9.76 3.30 7.86
C SER A 77 10.04 1.82 8.15
N ARG A 78 9.16 0.92 7.73
CA ARG A 78 9.24 -0.52 8.03
C ARG A 78 10.01 -1.29 6.97
N GLU A 79 9.77 -0.97 5.70
CA GLU A 79 10.25 -1.77 4.57
C GLU A 79 11.28 -1.04 3.70
N GLY A 80 11.49 0.27 3.89
CA GLY A 80 12.33 1.08 3.01
C GLY A 80 11.78 1.19 1.58
N ILE A 81 10.47 1.00 1.42
CA ILE A 81 9.78 1.04 0.12
C ILE A 81 9.25 2.45 -0.12
N TYR A 82 9.69 3.07 -1.21
CA TYR A 82 9.36 4.44 -1.57
C TYR A 82 8.39 4.46 -2.74
N LEU A 83 7.11 4.68 -2.46
CA LEU A 83 6.02 4.68 -3.45
C LEU A 83 5.16 5.93 -3.24
N ASN A 84 4.44 6.34 -4.28
CA ASN A 84 3.30 7.23 -4.13
C ASN A 84 2.03 6.38 -4.21
N LEU A 85 1.12 6.57 -3.27
CA LEU A 85 -0.15 5.86 -3.17
C LEU A 85 -1.31 6.84 -3.39
N ASP A 86 -2.24 6.45 -4.24
CA ASP A 86 -3.57 7.05 -4.34
C ASP A 86 -4.57 6.04 -3.82
N VAL A 87 -5.25 6.35 -2.72
CA VAL A 87 -6.08 5.40 -1.98
C VAL A 87 -7.57 5.74 -2.13
N ASN A 88 -8.40 4.70 -2.21
CA ASN A 88 -9.84 4.78 -2.20
C ASN A 88 -10.40 3.77 -1.19
N ILE A 89 -11.19 4.24 -0.23
CA ILE A 89 -11.77 3.41 0.83
C ILE A 89 -13.10 2.83 0.31
N ALA A 90 -13.28 1.52 0.43
CA ALA A 90 -14.43 0.80 -0.12
C ALA A 90 -15.63 0.74 0.84
#